data_AF-A0A929DZS3-F1
#
_entry.id   AF-A0A929DZS3-F1
#
_cell.length_a   1.000
_cell.length_b   1.000
_cell.length_c   1.000
_cell.angle_alpha   90.00
_cell.angle_beta   90.00
_cell.angle_gamma   90.00
#
_symmetry.space_group_name_H-M   'P 1'
#
loop_
_entity.id
_entity.type
_entity.pdbx_description
1 polymer ?
#
loop_
_entity_poly.entity_id
_entity_poly.type
_entity_poly.pdbx_seq_one_letter_code
_entity_poly.pdbx_strand_id
1 'polypeptide(L)'
;MLFTLCTRPVKISQEHYDKIQEGFITPADTNKPWCYYYWIGDDISKEGITKDLEAMKDFGLGAVLIGNINPDEVDGPVPLFSDQWWDAMVHVVNEGHRIGIDIGFFNCPGWSQSGGPWVSYDKAMRHLVYSETTVTGGGDISVQLPKPAEEFQDTYVLGFRKIASEDHYISKQNAFFTRDNNNPYVTELSAAASITARSIRLTPATPAFKCKVELQARVDGKYKSIKSFVFDRSNSGVNVGPVTHGPVAISLPDTEAKAFRLLCSNAIGANRGLAPGFAEIRISEAPVLENYIEKSLGKMHPTPFPEFNTYMWETQDFIKDENMLISEVHDISDQMDARGLLTVEDVPEGEWTILRMGMTPTGTENSPAAPQGKGYEIDKASSELARFHFEQYMLELIKRIPEESMPALKYLIADSYEMGSQNWTDGYAERFQAKFGYDPVKFLPVISGRVVGSVEESDRFLWDLRRSVADDVAYEYVGGLRKAANEYGLKTWLENYGHWGYPGEFLMYGGQSDLVAGEFWNEGSLGDIECKSASSAAHMYGKPITSAEAFTASQNAYMRHPAMLKKRGDWCWTEGINHYVLHLYIQQPRDEAPGINAW
;
A
#
# COMPACT_ATOMS: atom_id res chain seq x y z
N MET A 1 18.98 -19.25 28.51
CA MET A 1 18.86 -20.45 29.37
C MET A 1 17.71 -21.35 28.87
N LEU A 2 17.73 -21.74 27.59
CA LEU A 2 16.59 -22.42 26.92
C LEU A 2 16.98 -23.66 26.10
N PHE A 3 18.26 -24.06 26.11
CA PHE A 3 18.77 -25.24 25.39
C PHE A 3 19.44 -26.28 26.30
N THR A 4 19.03 -26.37 27.57
CA THR A 4 19.57 -27.34 28.54
C THR A 4 18.68 -28.57 28.78
N LEU A 5 17.61 -28.76 28.00
CA LEU A 5 16.62 -29.83 28.24
C LEU A 5 16.56 -30.95 27.17
N CYS A 6 17.47 -30.99 26.20
CA CYS A 6 17.44 -32.02 25.14
C CYS A 6 17.97 -33.42 25.55
N THR A 7 18.16 -33.70 26.86
CA THR A 7 18.77 -34.97 27.33
C THR A 7 17.84 -35.87 28.15
N ARG A 8 16.55 -35.53 28.29
CA ARG A 8 15.56 -36.45 28.89
C ARG A 8 14.53 -36.83 27.83
N PRO A 9 14.33 -38.13 27.52
CA PRO A 9 13.17 -38.53 26.74
C PRO A 9 11.93 -38.06 27.50
N VAL A 10 11.18 -37.14 26.91
CA VAL A 10 9.86 -36.76 27.41
C VAL A 10 9.01 -38.02 27.28
N LYS A 11 8.76 -38.71 28.40
CA LYS A 11 7.75 -39.78 28.43
C LYS A 11 6.39 -39.10 28.30
N ILE A 12 5.84 -39.11 27.08
CA ILE A 12 4.42 -38.80 26.88
C ILE A 12 3.60 -39.83 27.65
N SER A 13 2.51 -39.41 28.30
CA SER A 13 1.60 -40.36 28.93
C SER A 13 0.91 -41.20 27.85
N GLN A 14 0.49 -42.41 28.21
CA GLN A 14 -0.28 -43.26 27.28
C GLN A 14 -1.54 -42.54 26.81
N GLU A 15 -2.25 -41.86 27.71
CA GLU A 15 -3.42 -41.03 27.39
C GLU A 15 -3.12 -39.95 26.33
N HIS A 16 -1.99 -39.25 26.44
CA HIS A 16 -1.62 -38.23 25.46
C HIS A 16 -1.23 -38.88 24.12
N TYR A 17 -0.50 -39.99 24.15
CA TYR A 17 -0.19 -40.75 22.93
C TYR A 17 -1.47 -41.22 22.23
N ASP A 18 -2.42 -41.80 22.97
CA ASP A 18 -3.69 -42.29 22.43
C ASP A 18 -4.48 -41.14 21.79
N LYS A 19 -4.51 -39.96 22.42
CA LYS A 19 -5.13 -38.76 21.86
C LYS A 19 -4.47 -38.28 20.57
N ILE A 20 -3.13 -38.29 20.50
CA ILE A 20 -2.40 -37.93 19.26
C ILE A 20 -2.67 -38.96 18.17
N GLN A 21 -2.63 -40.25 18.50
CA GLN A 21 -2.87 -41.33 17.56
C GLN A 21 -4.30 -41.28 17.01
N GLU A 22 -5.29 -41.06 17.86
CA GLU A 22 -6.69 -40.90 17.46
C GLU A 22 -6.86 -39.70 16.52
N GLY A 23 -6.30 -38.53 16.87
CA GLY A 23 -6.34 -37.34 16.02
C GLY A 23 -5.55 -37.47 14.71
N PHE A 24 -4.58 -38.38 14.63
CA PHE A 24 -3.85 -38.67 13.39
C PHE A 24 -4.62 -39.61 12.46
N ILE A 25 -5.31 -40.61 13.02
CA ILE A 25 -6.14 -41.56 12.25
C ILE A 25 -7.44 -40.89 11.79
N THR A 26 -8.05 -40.11 12.68
CA THR A 26 -9.30 -39.40 12.46
C THR A 26 -9.09 -37.91 12.78
N PRO A 27 -8.61 -37.12 11.80
CA PRO A 27 -8.41 -35.69 11.98
C PRO A 27 -9.71 -34.99 12.39
N ALA A 28 -9.59 -33.99 13.26
CA ALA A 28 -10.74 -33.16 13.62
C ALA A 28 -11.15 -32.28 12.43
N ASP A 29 -12.38 -31.77 12.43
CA ASP A 29 -12.85 -30.86 11.37
C ASP A 29 -11.96 -29.61 11.23
N THR A 30 -11.35 -29.15 12.33
CA THR A 30 -10.37 -28.06 12.34
C THR A 30 -9.07 -28.36 11.59
N ASN A 31 -8.83 -29.62 11.20
CA ASN A 31 -7.69 -30.03 10.40
C ASN A 31 -8.00 -30.13 8.89
N LYS A 32 -9.27 -29.99 8.50
CA LYS A 32 -9.66 -30.04 7.09
C LYS A 32 -9.12 -28.81 6.36
N PRO A 33 -8.56 -28.96 5.15
CA PRO A 33 -8.18 -27.82 4.34
C PRO A 33 -9.42 -27.06 3.89
N TRP A 34 -9.23 -25.78 3.57
CA TRP A 34 -10.22 -24.92 2.94
C TRP A 34 -9.86 -24.68 1.48
N CYS A 35 -10.67 -23.91 0.76
CA CYS A 35 -10.39 -23.55 -0.63
C CYS A 35 -10.90 -22.15 -0.95
N TYR A 36 -10.13 -21.39 -1.73
CA TYR A 36 -10.66 -20.23 -2.44
C TYR A 36 -11.64 -20.71 -3.50
N TYR A 37 -12.83 -20.12 -3.50
CA TYR A 37 -13.91 -20.46 -4.40
C TYR A 37 -14.32 -19.23 -5.22
N TYR A 38 -13.63 -19.01 -6.34
CA TYR A 38 -13.81 -17.79 -7.13
C TYR A 38 -14.97 -17.89 -8.09
N TRP A 39 -15.75 -16.82 -8.14
CA TRP A 39 -16.83 -16.61 -9.10
C TRP A 39 -16.32 -15.64 -10.15
N ILE A 40 -16.11 -16.12 -11.38
CA ILE A 40 -15.42 -15.35 -12.42
C ILE A 40 -16.44 -14.75 -13.40
N GLY A 41 -16.31 -13.45 -13.66
CA GLY A 41 -17.00 -12.75 -14.75
C GLY A 41 -18.52 -12.75 -14.62
N ASP A 42 -19.05 -12.78 -13.39
CA ASP A 42 -20.49 -12.80 -13.11
C ASP A 42 -21.24 -13.98 -13.80
N ASP A 43 -20.54 -15.04 -14.18
CA ASP A 43 -21.10 -16.24 -14.81
C ASP A 43 -21.36 -17.31 -13.77
N ILE A 44 -22.44 -17.11 -13.02
CA ILE A 44 -22.79 -17.89 -11.83
C ILE A 44 -24.09 -18.67 -12.06
N SER A 45 -24.18 -19.89 -11.53
CA SER A 45 -25.46 -20.61 -11.45
C SER A 45 -25.63 -21.30 -10.10
N LYS A 46 -26.87 -21.28 -9.58
CA LYS A 46 -27.20 -21.96 -8.31
C LYS A 46 -27.01 -23.48 -8.39
N GLU A 47 -27.32 -24.07 -9.53
CA GLU A 47 -27.10 -25.49 -9.79
C GLU A 47 -25.61 -25.83 -9.73
N GLY A 48 -24.77 -25.00 -10.38
CA GLY A 48 -23.31 -25.11 -10.32
C GLY A 48 -22.80 -25.00 -8.89
N ILE A 49 -23.24 -23.97 -8.15
CA ILE A 49 -22.91 -23.79 -6.73
C ILE A 49 -23.21 -25.04 -5.91
N THR A 50 -24.40 -25.63 -6.07
CA THR A 50 -24.78 -26.86 -5.36
C THR A 50 -23.84 -28.02 -5.71
N LYS A 51 -23.60 -28.28 -7.00
CA LYS A 51 -22.71 -29.37 -7.44
C LYS A 51 -21.27 -29.19 -6.96
N ASP A 52 -20.76 -27.96 -7.04
CA ASP A 52 -19.40 -27.62 -6.60
C ASP A 52 -19.24 -27.84 -5.09
N LEU A 53 -20.19 -27.36 -4.27
CA LEU A 53 -20.15 -27.57 -2.82
C LEU A 53 -20.27 -29.04 -2.43
N GLU A 54 -21.10 -29.83 -3.12
CA GLU A 54 -21.20 -31.28 -2.91
C GLU A 54 -19.87 -31.98 -3.24
N ALA A 55 -19.23 -31.64 -4.36
CA ALA A 55 -17.92 -32.17 -4.73
C ALA A 55 -16.82 -31.80 -3.71
N MET A 56 -16.84 -30.57 -3.22
CA MET A 56 -15.93 -30.08 -2.18
C MET A 56 -16.13 -30.81 -0.85
N LYS A 57 -17.39 -31.07 -0.48
CA LYS A 57 -17.73 -31.84 0.72
C LYS A 57 -17.25 -33.28 0.62
N ASP A 58 -17.46 -33.92 -0.53
CA ASP A 58 -17.01 -35.28 -0.81
C ASP A 58 -15.48 -35.40 -0.81
N PHE A 59 -14.77 -34.37 -1.28
CA PHE A 59 -13.31 -34.27 -1.17
C PHE A 59 -12.84 -34.12 0.28
N GLY A 60 -13.68 -33.56 1.16
CA GLY A 60 -13.39 -33.38 2.58
C GLY A 60 -12.93 -31.97 2.97
N LEU A 61 -13.31 -30.94 2.20
CA LEU A 61 -13.05 -29.54 2.58
C LEU A 61 -13.85 -29.14 3.83
N GLY A 62 -13.25 -28.28 4.65
CA GLY A 62 -13.87 -27.72 5.85
C GLY A 62 -14.61 -26.41 5.60
N ALA A 63 -14.08 -25.56 4.71
CA ALA A 63 -14.67 -24.28 4.35
C ALA A 63 -14.34 -23.87 2.92
N VAL A 64 -15.12 -22.93 2.40
CA VAL A 64 -14.85 -22.23 1.13
C VAL A 64 -14.85 -20.72 1.34
N LEU A 65 -13.92 -20.02 0.68
CA LEU A 65 -13.74 -18.58 0.79
C LEU A 65 -14.02 -17.93 -0.57
N ILE A 66 -15.11 -17.16 -0.66
CA ILE A 66 -15.71 -16.76 -1.94
C ILE A 66 -15.29 -15.34 -2.33
N GLY A 67 -14.61 -15.23 -3.47
CA GLY A 67 -14.25 -13.97 -4.12
C GLY A 67 -15.03 -13.76 -5.42
N ASN A 68 -15.50 -12.54 -5.67
CA ASN A 68 -16.22 -12.18 -6.89
C ASN A 68 -15.25 -11.46 -7.83
N ILE A 69 -14.73 -12.18 -8.82
CA ILE A 69 -13.54 -11.80 -9.60
C ILE A 69 -13.96 -11.48 -11.03
N ASN A 70 -13.65 -10.29 -11.53
CA ASN A 70 -14.01 -9.91 -12.90
C ASN A 70 -12.84 -9.19 -13.60
N PRO A 71 -11.88 -9.95 -14.16
CA PRO A 71 -10.69 -9.37 -14.78
C PRO A 71 -10.98 -8.70 -16.14
N ASP A 72 -12.06 -9.10 -16.81
CA ASP A 72 -12.48 -8.52 -18.09
C ASP A 72 -13.27 -7.21 -17.89
N GLU A 73 -13.71 -6.93 -16.66
CA GLU A 73 -14.53 -5.77 -16.31
C GLU A 73 -15.81 -5.68 -17.17
N VAL A 74 -16.42 -6.83 -17.46
CA VAL A 74 -17.65 -6.96 -18.25
C VAL A 74 -18.65 -7.80 -17.47
N ASP A 75 -19.90 -7.34 -17.46
CA ASP A 75 -21.01 -8.06 -16.84
C ASP A 75 -21.29 -9.38 -17.55
N GLY A 76 -21.42 -10.42 -16.74
CA GLY A 76 -21.92 -11.73 -17.12
C GLY A 76 -23.43 -11.87 -16.92
N PRO A 77 -23.95 -13.11 -17.03
CA PRO A 77 -25.37 -13.41 -16.88
C PRO A 77 -25.99 -13.04 -15.53
N VAL A 78 -25.19 -12.98 -14.46
CA VAL A 78 -25.64 -12.67 -13.09
C VAL A 78 -24.86 -11.45 -12.57
N PRO A 79 -25.14 -10.24 -13.08
CA PRO A 79 -24.33 -9.06 -12.77
C PRO A 79 -24.20 -8.81 -11.28
N LEU A 80 -23.00 -8.44 -10.84
CA LEU A 80 -22.70 -8.10 -9.45
C LEU A 80 -23.74 -7.10 -8.88
N PHE A 81 -24.17 -7.32 -7.64
CA PHE A 81 -25.21 -6.57 -6.91
C PHE A 81 -26.65 -6.64 -7.44
N SER A 82 -26.91 -7.38 -8.53
CA SER A 82 -28.28 -7.68 -8.95
C SER A 82 -29.01 -8.56 -7.91
N ASP A 83 -30.34 -8.57 -7.96
CA ASP A 83 -31.15 -9.47 -7.11
C ASP A 83 -30.75 -10.95 -7.32
N GLN A 84 -30.42 -11.33 -8.55
CA GLN A 84 -29.98 -12.69 -8.88
C GLN A 84 -28.62 -13.02 -8.26
N TRP A 85 -27.71 -12.04 -8.22
CA TRP A 85 -26.41 -12.20 -7.56
C TRP A 85 -26.58 -12.34 -6.04
N TRP A 86 -27.39 -11.48 -5.41
CA TRP A 86 -27.70 -11.62 -3.98
C TRP A 86 -28.36 -12.96 -3.67
N ASP A 87 -29.26 -13.42 -4.53
CA ASP A 87 -29.92 -14.73 -4.40
C ASP A 87 -28.93 -15.90 -4.54
N ALA A 88 -27.87 -15.77 -5.36
CA ALA A 88 -26.77 -16.72 -5.42
C ALA A 88 -25.89 -16.71 -4.15
N MET A 89 -25.58 -15.52 -3.62
CA MET A 89 -24.82 -15.35 -2.37
C MET A 89 -25.57 -15.92 -1.16
N VAL A 90 -26.90 -15.82 -1.11
CA VAL A 90 -27.72 -16.48 -0.08
C VAL A 90 -27.79 -17.99 -0.31
N HIS A 91 -27.91 -18.44 -1.56
CA HIS A 91 -27.97 -19.85 -1.92
C HIS A 91 -26.73 -20.62 -1.46
N VAL A 92 -25.52 -20.09 -1.69
CA VAL A 92 -24.28 -20.76 -1.25
C VAL A 92 -24.19 -20.90 0.27
N VAL A 93 -24.73 -19.95 1.05
CA VAL A 93 -24.81 -20.07 2.51
C VAL A 93 -25.83 -21.12 2.95
N ASN A 94 -27.00 -21.17 2.31
CA ASN A 94 -28.01 -22.20 2.58
C ASN A 94 -27.49 -23.61 2.26
N GLU A 95 -26.78 -23.76 1.15
CA GLU A 95 -26.15 -25.03 0.78
C GLU A 95 -25.02 -25.41 1.74
N GLY A 96 -24.22 -24.42 2.17
CA GLY A 96 -23.23 -24.57 3.22
C GLY A 96 -23.83 -25.15 4.51
N HIS A 97 -24.96 -24.58 4.94
CA HIS A 97 -25.73 -25.08 6.08
C HIS A 97 -26.25 -26.51 5.85
N ARG A 98 -26.83 -26.79 4.68
CA ARG A 98 -27.41 -28.10 4.33
C ARG A 98 -26.40 -29.24 4.42
N ILE A 99 -25.17 -29.02 3.95
CA ILE A 99 -24.15 -30.08 3.84
C ILE A 99 -23.07 -29.98 4.94
N GLY A 100 -23.11 -28.94 5.77
CA GLY A 100 -22.15 -28.70 6.84
C GLY A 100 -20.75 -28.39 6.31
N ILE A 101 -20.64 -27.39 5.43
CA ILE A 101 -19.38 -26.76 5.04
C ILE A 101 -19.44 -25.28 5.43
N ASP A 102 -18.37 -24.77 6.04
CA ASP A 102 -18.32 -23.37 6.46
C ASP A 102 -18.14 -22.45 5.22
N ILE A 103 -18.76 -21.28 5.24
CA ILE A 103 -18.71 -20.30 4.17
C ILE A 103 -18.02 -19.03 4.67
N GLY A 104 -17.13 -18.47 3.84
CA GLY A 104 -16.56 -17.15 4.01
C GLY A 104 -16.65 -16.33 2.74
N PHE A 105 -16.64 -15.00 2.89
CA PHE A 105 -16.60 -14.06 1.77
C PHE A 105 -15.46 -13.06 1.92
N PHE A 106 -14.84 -12.71 0.80
CA PHE A 106 -13.99 -11.53 0.70
C PHE A 106 -14.82 -10.30 1.11
N ASN A 107 -14.18 -9.34 1.75
CA ASN A 107 -14.86 -8.15 2.29
C ASN A 107 -15.31 -7.14 1.22
N CYS A 108 -14.94 -7.32 -0.05
CA CYS A 108 -15.40 -6.53 -1.17
C CYS A 108 -15.42 -7.33 -2.48
N PRO A 109 -16.03 -6.80 -3.57
CA PRO A 109 -15.81 -7.32 -4.92
C PRO A 109 -14.33 -7.25 -5.32
N GLY A 110 -13.87 -8.20 -6.12
CA GLY A 110 -12.45 -8.47 -6.34
C GLY A 110 -11.84 -9.31 -5.22
N TRP A 111 -10.51 -9.27 -5.11
CA TRP A 111 -9.78 -9.97 -4.05
C TRP A 111 -9.13 -9.00 -3.05
N SER A 112 -8.67 -7.83 -3.51
CA SER A 112 -8.01 -6.86 -2.65
C SER A 112 -8.62 -5.46 -2.88
N GLN A 113 -8.85 -4.64 -1.85
CA GLN A 113 -8.78 -4.98 -0.43
C GLN A 113 -9.99 -4.55 0.40
N SER A 114 -10.55 -3.37 0.17
CA SER A 114 -11.76 -2.86 0.85
C SER A 114 -12.33 -1.65 0.12
N GLY A 115 -12.42 -1.77 -1.21
CA GLY A 115 -13.04 -0.77 -2.06
C GLY A 115 -14.47 -1.09 -2.44
N GLY A 116 -15.17 -0.11 -3.01
CA GLY A 116 -16.49 -0.29 -3.58
C GLY A 116 -17.17 1.03 -3.92
N PRO A 117 -18.29 1.00 -4.66
CA PRO A 117 -18.99 2.20 -5.14
C PRO A 117 -19.57 3.08 -4.01
N TRP A 118 -19.64 2.56 -2.79
CA TRP A 118 -20.09 3.30 -1.59
C TRP A 118 -19.00 4.19 -0.98
N VAL A 119 -17.75 4.08 -1.43
CA VAL A 119 -16.62 4.86 -0.90
C VAL A 119 -16.49 6.16 -1.70
N SER A 120 -17.00 7.24 -1.14
CA SER A 120 -16.80 8.59 -1.66
C SER A 120 -15.39 9.11 -1.37
N TYR A 121 -14.93 10.16 -2.09
CA TYR A 121 -13.56 10.68 -1.99
C TYR A 121 -13.15 11.09 -0.56
N ASP A 122 -14.10 11.54 0.26
CA ASP A 122 -13.93 11.92 1.68
C ASP A 122 -13.82 10.73 2.63
N LYS A 123 -14.07 9.51 2.15
CA LYS A 123 -13.96 8.24 2.92
C LYS A 123 -12.85 7.34 2.39
N ALA A 124 -12.22 7.71 1.28
CA ALA A 124 -11.17 6.96 0.65
C ALA A 124 -9.86 7.02 1.44
N MET A 125 -8.94 6.10 1.13
CA MET A 125 -7.52 6.29 1.41
C MET A 125 -7.07 7.62 0.83
N ARG A 126 -6.55 8.52 1.66
CA ARG A 126 -6.20 9.89 1.29
C ARG A 126 -4.75 10.21 1.57
N HIS A 127 -4.21 11.19 0.83
CA HIS A 127 -2.88 11.72 1.11
C HIS A 127 -2.87 13.24 1.06
N LEU A 128 -1.89 13.83 1.75
CA LEU A 128 -1.67 15.28 1.72
C LEU A 128 -1.17 15.72 0.34
N VAL A 129 -1.78 16.78 -0.16
CA VAL A 129 -1.36 17.58 -1.30
C VAL A 129 -1.39 19.05 -0.92
N TYR A 130 -0.66 19.87 -1.67
CA TYR A 130 -0.59 21.30 -1.41
C TYR A 130 -0.49 22.10 -2.71
N SER A 131 -0.95 23.34 -2.64
CA SER A 131 -0.59 24.39 -3.57
C SER A 131 0.25 25.44 -2.86
N GLU A 132 1.05 26.18 -3.61
CA GLU A 132 1.99 27.17 -3.06
C GLU A 132 1.70 28.54 -3.65
N THR A 133 1.80 29.58 -2.81
CA THR A 133 1.70 30.98 -3.22
C THR A 133 2.72 31.81 -2.43
N THR A 134 3.51 32.62 -3.13
CA THR A 134 4.40 33.61 -2.49
C THR A 134 3.65 34.92 -2.29
N VAL A 135 3.80 35.53 -1.13
CA VAL A 135 3.25 36.86 -0.80
C VAL A 135 4.33 37.75 -0.19
N THR A 136 4.24 39.05 -0.46
CA THR A 136 5.09 40.07 0.16
C THR A 136 4.35 40.66 1.35
N GLY A 137 4.94 40.58 2.54
CA GLY A 137 4.42 41.21 3.75
C GLY A 137 4.73 42.70 3.84
N GLY A 138 4.54 43.29 5.02
CA GLY A 138 4.66 44.72 5.28
C GLY A 138 3.31 45.44 5.40
N GLY A 139 2.25 44.69 5.75
CA GLY A 139 0.87 45.16 5.85
C GLY A 139 -0.12 44.03 5.60
N ASP A 140 -1.38 44.39 5.32
CA ASP A 140 -2.44 43.42 5.07
C ASP A 140 -2.26 42.74 3.72
N ILE A 141 -2.51 41.43 3.67
CA ILE A 141 -2.54 40.67 2.43
C ILE A 141 -3.95 40.13 2.20
N SER A 142 -4.35 40.11 0.92
CA SER A 142 -5.56 39.40 0.47
C SER A 142 -5.25 38.71 -0.85
N VAL A 143 -5.29 37.38 -0.86
CA VAL A 143 -4.85 36.57 -2.00
C VAL A 143 -5.75 35.35 -2.19
N GLN A 144 -6.11 35.08 -3.44
CA GLN A 144 -6.82 33.86 -3.80
C GLN A 144 -5.84 32.70 -3.87
N LEU A 145 -5.98 31.73 -2.96
CA LEU A 145 -5.13 30.55 -2.94
C LEU A 145 -5.68 29.50 -3.92
N PRO A 146 -4.84 28.96 -4.83
CA PRO A 146 -5.28 27.94 -5.78
C PRO A 146 -5.60 26.62 -5.09
N LYS A 147 -6.64 25.93 -5.56
CA LYS A 147 -6.99 24.58 -5.08
C LYS A 147 -6.03 23.55 -5.72
N PRO A 148 -5.37 22.65 -4.96
CA PRO A 148 -4.36 21.75 -5.52
C PRO A 148 -4.92 20.54 -6.29
N ALA A 149 -6.16 20.14 -6.01
CA ALA A 149 -6.82 19.01 -6.67
C ALA A 149 -8.33 19.24 -6.79
N GLU A 150 -8.98 18.52 -7.71
CA GLU A 150 -10.43 18.61 -7.93
C GLU A 150 -11.21 17.99 -6.77
N GLU A 151 -10.99 16.70 -6.48
CA GLU A 151 -11.48 16.01 -5.29
C GLU A 151 -10.53 16.27 -4.13
N PHE A 152 -10.95 17.14 -3.22
CA PHE A 152 -10.04 17.68 -2.22
C PHE A 152 -10.78 18.25 -1.03
N GLN A 153 -10.26 17.96 0.15
CA GLN A 153 -10.71 18.46 1.44
C GLN A 153 -9.60 19.32 2.04
N ASP A 154 -9.88 20.61 2.26
CA ASP A 154 -8.95 21.51 2.95
C ASP A 154 -8.61 20.97 4.35
N THR A 155 -7.35 21.13 4.77
CA THR A 155 -6.89 20.76 6.11
C THR A 155 -6.21 21.94 6.80
N TYR A 156 -5.15 22.47 6.19
CA TYR A 156 -4.32 23.52 6.78
C TYR A 156 -3.93 24.57 5.76
N VAL A 157 -3.83 25.83 6.19
CA VAL A 157 -3.13 26.89 5.46
C VAL A 157 -1.93 27.30 6.28
N LEU A 158 -0.73 27.05 5.77
CA LEU A 158 0.52 27.28 6.50
C LEU A 158 1.32 28.42 5.89
N GLY A 159 1.76 29.36 6.72
CA GLY A 159 2.66 30.44 6.33
C GLY A 159 4.03 30.31 6.99
N PHE A 160 5.11 30.52 6.23
CA PHE A 160 6.48 30.60 6.76
C PHE A 160 7.35 31.51 5.88
N ARG A 161 8.48 31.98 6.43
CA ARG A 161 9.42 32.85 5.71
C ARG A 161 9.94 32.16 4.46
N LYS A 162 9.91 32.86 3.32
CA LYS A 162 10.45 32.34 2.07
C LYS A 162 11.97 32.18 2.18
N ILE A 163 12.47 31.01 1.82
CA ILE A 163 13.90 30.73 1.77
C ILE A 163 14.47 31.29 0.46
N ALA A 164 15.34 32.29 0.54
CA ALA A 164 15.85 32.99 -0.64
C ALA A 164 16.56 32.07 -1.65
N SER A 165 17.27 31.03 -1.18
CA SER A 165 17.97 30.08 -2.05
C SER A 165 17.05 29.23 -2.93
N GLU A 166 15.73 29.23 -2.70
CA GLU A 166 14.76 28.49 -3.53
C GLU A 166 14.61 29.09 -4.94
N ASP A 167 14.88 30.38 -5.09
CA ASP A 167 14.84 31.10 -6.36
C ASP A 167 16.11 30.86 -7.21
N HIS A 168 17.15 30.25 -6.63
CA HIS A 168 18.42 29.97 -7.30
C HIS A 168 18.56 28.50 -7.66
N TYR A 169 18.29 28.18 -8.93
CA TYR A 169 18.36 26.82 -9.44
C TYR A 169 18.70 26.79 -10.93
N ILE A 170 19.11 25.62 -11.40
CA ILE A 170 19.33 25.28 -12.81
C ILE A 170 18.22 24.34 -13.24
N SER A 171 17.52 24.71 -14.31
CA SER A 171 16.53 23.88 -14.98
C SER A 171 16.46 24.25 -16.47
N LYS A 172 15.64 23.53 -17.25
CA LYS A 172 15.51 23.79 -18.69
C LYS A 172 15.00 25.22 -19.00
N GLN A 173 14.34 25.88 -18.05
CA GLN A 173 13.80 27.22 -18.19
C GLN A 173 14.89 28.31 -18.18
N ASN A 174 16.04 28.07 -17.54
CA ASN A 174 17.07 29.10 -17.33
C ASN A 174 18.51 28.66 -17.68
N ALA A 175 18.69 27.42 -18.16
CA ALA A 175 19.98 26.88 -18.57
C ALA A 175 19.89 26.05 -19.84
N PHE A 176 21.03 25.83 -20.49
CA PHE A 176 21.13 25.01 -21.70
C PHE A 176 21.31 23.54 -21.34
N PHE A 177 20.47 22.69 -21.93
CA PHE A 177 20.49 21.24 -21.78
C PHE A 177 20.86 20.61 -23.11
N THR A 178 21.99 19.91 -23.16
CA THR A 178 22.45 19.23 -24.37
C THR A 178 22.59 17.74 -24.07
N ARG A 179 21.93 16.92 -24.89
CA ARG A 179 22.11 15.46 -24.86
C ARG A 179 23.29 15.11 -25.76
N ASP A 180 24.15 14.21 -25.32
CA ASP A 180 25.24 13.72 -26.18
C ASP A 180 24.63 12.90 -27.34
N ASN A 181 24.89 13.35 -28.57
CA ASN A 181 24.40 12.70 -29.79
C ASN A 181 24.95 11.28 -29.97
N ASN A 182 26.10 10.97 -29.37
CA ASN A 182 26.72 9.65 -29.42
C ASN A 182 26.37 8.79 -28.20
N ASN A 183 25.86 9.42 -27.12
CA ASN A 183 25.44 8.71 -25.92
C ASN A 183 24.17 9.34 -25.32
N PRO A 184 22.97 8.79 -25.62
CA PRO A 184 21.71 9.33 -25.13
C PRO A 184 21.56 9.25 -23.60
N TYR A 185 22.49 8.64 -22.88
CA TYR A 185 22.48 8.61 -21.42
C TYR A 185 23.29 9.73 -20.76
N VAL A 186 23.85 10.65 -21.54
CA VAL A 186 24.57 11.82 -21.02
C VAL A 186 23.79 13.08 -21.31
N THR A 187 23.51 13.85 -20.26
CA THR A 187 22.92 15.18 -20.34
C THR A 187 23.87 16.19 -19.74
N GLU A 188 24.30 17.17 -20.53
CA GLU A 188 25.09 18.32 -20.06
C GLU A 188 24.16 19.50 -19.77
N LEU A 189 24.40 20.15 -18.63
CA LEU A 189 23.65 21.31 -18.17
C LEU A 189 24.63 22.49 -18.05
N SER A 190 24.32 23.63 -18.66
CA SER A 190 25.15 24.83 -18.59
C SER A 190 24.30 26.07 -18.27
N ALA A 191 24.56 26.68 -17.13
CA ALA A 191 23.95 27.93 -16.69
C ALA A 191 24.82 29.15 -17.02
N ALA A 192 24.21 30.34 -17.02
CA ALA A 192 24.91 31.60 -17.28
C ALA A 192 25.86 31.99 -16.14
N ALA A 193 25.46 31.72 -14.89
CA ALA A 193 26.23 31.98 -13.67
C ALA A 193 26.47 30.69 -12.89
N SER A 194 27.49 30.68 -12.04
CA SER A 194 27.69 29.60 -11.08
C SER A 194 26.62 29.63 -10.00
N ILE A 195 26.23 28.44 -9.55
CA ILE A 195 25.42 28.26 -8.34
C ILE A 195 26.21 27.43 -7.34
N THR A 196 25.86 27.53 -6.06
CA THR A 196 26.30 26.55 -5.05
C THR A 196 25.27 25.42 -4.98
N ALA A 197 25.45 24.36 -5.76
CA ALA A 197 24.51 23.25 -5.80
C ALA A 197 24.50 22.48 -4.47
N ARG A 198 23.29 22.28 -3.92
CA ARG A 198 23.01 21.54 -2.67
C ARG A 198 21.97 20.44 -2.82
N SER A 199 21.20 20.46 -3.89
CA SER A 199 20.24 19.41 -4.17
C SER A 199 20.03 19.18 -5.66
N ILE A 200 19.57 17.98 -5.99
CA ILE A 200 19.02 17.66 -7.30
C ILE A 200 17.66 16.98 -7.15
N ARG A 201 16.69 17.40 -7.97
CA ARG A 201 15.41 16.71 -8.15
C ARG A 201 15.29 16.24 -9.60
N LEU A 202 14.95 14.96 -9.76
CA LEU A 202 14.71 14.33 -11.05
C LEU A 202 13.24 13.91 -11.13
N THR A 203 12.46 14.56 -11.99
CA THR A 203 11.05 14.23 -12.21
C THR A 203 10.93 13.25 -13.39
N PRO A 204 10.31 12.07 -13.22
CA PRO A 204 10.17 11.09 -14.31
C PRO A 204 9.36 11.66 -15.48
N ALA A 205 9.79 11.37 -16.71
CA ALA A 205 8.89 11.38 -17.86
C ALA A 205 8.36 9.97 -18.13
N THR A 206 7.34 9.88 -19.00
CA THR A 206 6.84 8.62 -19.54
C THR A 206 7.70 8.20 -20.75
N PRO A 207 8.10 6.92 -20.90
CA PRO A 207 7.73 5.76 -20.10
C PRO A 207 8.52 5.61 -18.78
N ALA A 208 7.90 4.91 -17.82
CA ALA A 208 8.50 4.52 -16.54
C ALA A 208 9.82 3.75 -16.71
N PHE A 209 10.81 4.06 -15.87
CA PHE A 209 12.16 3.49 -15.94
C PHE A 209 12.93 3.59 -14.63
N LYS A 210 14.03 2.84 -14.57
CA LYS A 210 15.07 2.98 -13.56
C LYS A 210 16.44 3.06 -14.20
N CYS A 211 17.38 3.76 -13.56
CA CYS A 211 18.78 3.80 -13.96
C CYS A 211 19.70 4.12 -12.77
N LYS A 212 21.00 3.83 -12.93
CA LYS A 212 22.02 4.43 -12.07
C LYS A 212 22.35 5.82 -12.60
N VAL A 213 22.45 6.77 -11.70
CA VAL A 213 22.76 8.17 -11.99
C VAL A 213 24.08 8.54 -11.34
N GLU A 214 24.98 9.17 -12.10
CA GLU A 214 26.14 9.88 -11.58
C GLU A 214 26.02 11.36 -11.97
N LEU A 215 25.99 12.23 -10.97
CA LEU A 215 26.04 13.68 -11.17
C LEU A 215 27.48 14.16 -11.06
N GLN A 216 27.93 14.92 -12.06
CA GLN A 216 29.24 15.55 -12.10
C GLN A 216 29.10 17.07 -12.23
N ALA A 217 30.06 17.81 -11.65
CA ALA A 217 30.21 19.25 -11.85
C ALA A 217 31.56 19.56 -12.49
N ARG A 218 31.61 20.60 -13.32
CA ARG A 218 32.87 21.09 -13.89
C ARG A 218 33.53 22.07 -12.92
N VAL A 219 34.51 21.56 -12.17
CA VAL A 219 35.29 22.31 -11.17
C VAL A 219 36.75 22.34 -11.63
N ASP A 220 37.39 23.52 -11.60
CA ASP A 220 38.76 23.73 -12.11
C ASP A 220 38.96 23.27 -13.56
N GLY A 221 37.93 23.48 -14.40
CA GLY A 221 37.95 23.11 -15.80
C GLY A 221 37.74 21.63 -16.12
N LYS A 222 37.64 20.74 -15.11
CA LYS A 222 37.43 19.29 -15.27
C LYS A 222 36.11 18.85 -14.63
N TYR A 223 35.48 17.84 -15.20
CA TYR A 223 34.32 17.20 -14.55
C TYR A 223 34.81 16.34 -13.37
N LYS A 224 34.23 16.57 -12.19
CA LYS A 224 34.42 15.78 -10.98
C LYS A 224 33.07 15.20 -10.55
N SER A 225 33.08 13.96 -10.08
CA SER A 225 31.88 13.30 -9.53
C SER A 225 31.45 13.99 -8.25
N ILE A 226 30.15 14.27 -8.13
CA ILE A 226 29.52 14.87 -6.94
C ILE A 226 28.87 13.76 -6.12
N LYS A 227 27.95 13.02 -6.74
CA LYS A 227 27.19 11.95 -6.08
C LYS A 227 26.71 10.93 -7.11
N SER A 228 26.66 9.66 -6.69
CA SER A 228 26.04 8.57 -7.45
C SER A 228 24.86 8.01 -6.66
N PHE A 229 23.75 7.72 -7.34
CA PHE A 229 22.53 7.21 -6.73
C PHE A 229 21.69 6.42 -7.73
N VAL A 230 20.63 5.77 -7.27
CA VAL A 230 19.66 5.08 -8.12
C VAL A 230 18.46 5.99 -8.32
N PHE A 231 18.07 6.18 -9.59
CA PHE A 231 16.76 6.69 -9.93
C PHE A 231 15.85 5.50 -10.21
N ASP A 232 14.80 5.31 -9.41
CA ASP A 232 13.82 4.26 -9.66
C ASP A 232 12.39 4.84 -9.68
N ARG A 233 11.85 4.91 -10.89
CA ARG A 233 10.44 5.17 -11.18
C ARG A 233 9.98 4.17 -12.24
N SER A 234 10.37 2.90 -12.09
CA SER A 234 9.99 1.85 -13.04
C SER A 234 8.53 1.41 -12.90
N ASN A 235 7.87 1.78 -11.82
CA ASN A 235 6.44 1.54 -11.59
C ASN A 235 5.73 2.86 -11.24
N SER A 236 4.76 3.23 -12.07
CA SER A 236 3.94 4.45 -11.92
C SER A 236 2.53 4.16 -11.42
N GLY A 237 2.22 2.92 -11.04
CA GLY A 237 0.92 2.54 -10.49
C GLY A 237 0.61 3.27 -9.18
N VAL A 238 -0.68 3.50 -8.92
CA VAL A 238 -1.16 4.10 -7.66
C VAL A 238 -0.96 3.16 -6.47
N ASN A 239 -0.94 1.84 -6.71
CA ASN A 239 -0.59 0.81 -5.74
C ASN A 239 0.86 0.91 -5.21
N VAL A 240 1.76 1.61 -5.91
CA VAL A 240 3.11 1.93 -5.42
C VAL A 240 3.25 3.37 -4.93
N GLY A 241 2.14 4.06 -4.67
CA GLY A 241 2.09 5.36 -4.02
C GLY A 241 1.35 6.41 -4.85
N PRO A 242 0.59 7.30 -4.18
CA PRO A 242 -0.34 8.22 -4.85
C PRO A 242 0.37 9.33 -5.63
N VAL A 243 1.64 9.64 -5.30
CA VAL A 243 2.45 10.62 -6.04
C VAL A 243 3.12 9.94 -7.23
N THR A 244 2.32 9.51 -8.21
CA THR A 244 2.73 8.63 -9.32
C THR A 244 3.98 9.08 -10.08
N HIS A 245 4.18 10.40 -10.19
CA HIS A 245 5.32 11.04 -10.86
C HIS A 245 6.20 11.85 -9.90
N GLY A 246 6.22 11.49 -8.61
CA GLY A 246 7.03 12.18 -7.60
C GLY A 246 8.52 12.19 -7.98
N PRO A 247 9.25 13.29 -7.76
CA PRO A 247 10.67 13.36 -8.10
C PRO A 247 11.50 12.45 -7.20
N VAL A 248 12.65 11.98 -7.71
CA VAL A 248 13.74 11.50 -6.85
C VAL A 248 14.55 12.71 -6.42
N ALA A 249 14.61 12.96 -5.11
CA ALA A 249 15.26 14.13 -4.53
C ALA A 249 16.48 13.72 -3.73
N ILE A 250 17.64 14.27 -4.08
CA ILE A 250 18.94 13.91 -3.53
C ILE A 250 19.64 15.15 -2.99
N SER A 251 20.14 15.05 -1.76
CA SER A 251 21.01 16.06 -1.15
C SER A 251 22.44 15.91 -1.65
N LEU A 252 23.10 17.04 -1.92
CA LEU A 252 24.43 17.11 -2.50
C LEU A 252 25.37 17.85 -1.55
N PRO A 253 26.67 17.49 -1.52
CA PRO A 253 27.66 18.35 -0.91
C PRO A 253 27.72 19.69 -1.65
N ASP A 254 27.92 20.79 -0.91
CA ASP A 254 28.08 22.14 -1.45
C ASP A 254 29.09 22.15 -2.61
N THR A 255 28.58 22.37 -3.82
CA THR A 255 29.39 22.33 -5.04
C THR A 255 29.17 23.58 -5.88
N GLU A 256 30.16 24.47 -5.92
CA GLU A 256 30.11 25.67 -6.76
C GLU A 256 30.45 25.32 -8.22
N ALA A 257 29.48 25.44 -9.12
CA ALA A 257 29.70 25.26 -10.55
C ALA A 257 28.57 25.91 -11.37
N LYS A 258 28.87 26.20 -12.63
CA LYS A 258 27.87 26.61 -13.65
C LYS A 258 27.58 25.54 -14.70
N ALA A 259 28.37 24.47 -14.72
CA ALA A 259 28.24 23.39 -15.69
C ALA A 259 28.23 22.04 -14.98
N PHE A 260 27.19 21.26 -15.24
CA PHE A 260 26.94 19.95 -14.66
C PHE A 260 26.77 18.91 -15.76
N ARG A 261 26.97 17.65 -15.42
CA ARG A 261 26.75 16.52 -16.32
C ARG A 261 26.06 15.40 -15.56
N LEU A 262 24.93 14.96 -16.09
CA LEU A 262 24.17 13.82 -15.58
C LEU A 262 24.48 12.60 -16.47
N LEU A 263 25.02 11.56 -15.86
CA LEU A 263 25.35 10.30 -16.50
C LEU A 263 24.35 9.24 -16.03
N CYS A 264 23.53 8.74 -16.94
CA CYS A 264 22.67 7.59 -16.69
C CYS A 264 23.34 6.31 -17.18
N SER A 265 23.20 5.21 -16.46
CA SER A 265 23.66 3.89 -16.91
C SER A 265 22.70 2.81 -16.46
N ASN A 266 22.76 1.64 -17.10
CA ASN A 266 21.90 0.49 -16.81
C ASN A 266 20.41 0.87 -16.80
N ALA A 267 19.98 1.67 -17.77
CA ALA A 267 18.59 2.08 -17.88
C ALA A 267 17.70 0.87 -18.26
N ILE A 268 16.68 0.59 -17.44
CA ILE A 268 15.70 -0.46 -17.66
C ILE A 268 14.31 0.20 -17.63
N GLY A 269 13.47 -0.04 -18.64
CA GLY A 269 12.16 0.58 -18.76
C GLY A 269 11.11 -0.32 -19.41
N ALA A 270 9.84 0.03 -19.21
CA ALA A 270 8.69 -0.84 -19.49
C ALA A 270 8.33 -0.99 -20.99
N ASN A 271 8.85 -0.15 -21.89
CA ASN A 271 8.45 -0.16 -23.30
C ASN A 271 9.61 -0.21 -24.29
N ARG A 272 9.64 -1.27 -25.12
CA ARG A 272 10.53 -1.41 -26.28
C ARG A 272 10.07 -0.47 -27.41
N GLY A 273 10.27 0.84 -27.27
CA GLY A 273 9.93 1.78 -28.35
C GLY A 273 10.10 3.28 -28.06
N LEU A 274 10.09 3.71 -26.80
CA LEU A 274 10.33 5.10 -26.40
C LEU A 274 11.56 5.17 -25.48
N ALA A 275 12.45 6.13 -25.75
CA ALA A 275 13.61 6.35 -24.90
C ALA A 275 13.15 6.97 -23.57
N PRO A 276 13.47 6.37 -22.40
CA PRO A 276 13.15 6.95 -21.11
C PRO A 276 13.89 8.29 -20.91
N GLY A 277 13.35 9.14 -20.04
CA GLY A 277 13.90 10.46 -19.77
C GLY A 277 13.26 11.14 -18.57
N PHE A 278 13.70 12.37 -18.32
CA PHE A 278 13.20 13.19 -17.23
C PHE A 278 12.29 14.29 -17.78
N ALA A 279 11.14 14.48 -17.15
CA ALA A 279 10.26 15.62 -17.44
C ALA A 279 10.91 16.91 -16.96
N GLU A 280 11.64 16.83 -15.84
CA GLU A 280 12.42 17.92 -15.28
C GLU A 280 13.68 17.40 -14.60
N ILE A 281 14.77 18.16 -14.75
CA ILE A 281 15.99 18.02 -13.95
C ILE A 281 16.20 19.39 -13.32
N ARG A 282 16.22 19.46 -11.99
CA ARG A 282 16.43 20.69 -11.24
C ARG A 282 17.59 20.54 -10.28
N ILE A 283 18.63 21.36 -10.42
CA ILE A 283 19.75 21.45 -9.46
C ILE A 283 19.60 22.77 -8.72
N SER A 284 19.56 22.77 -7.39
CA SER A 284 19.18 23.95 -6.59
C SER A 284 20.26 24.35 -5.59
N GLU A 285 20.31 25.65 -5.26
CA GLU A 285 21.05 26.14 -4.09
C GLU A 285 20.32 25.85 -2.78
N ALA A 286 19.00 25.72 -2.81
CA ALA A 286 18.22 25.30 -1.66
C ALA A 286 18.49 23.82 -1.33
N PRO A 287 18.68 23.48 -0.05
CA PRO A 287 18.74 22.09 0.38
C PRO A 287 17.37 21.42 0.16
N VAL A 288 17.39 20.09 0.11
CA VAL A 288 16.19 19.27 0.11
C VAL A 288 16.37 18.16 1.14
N LEU A 289 15.28 17.74 1.79
CA LEU A 289 15.27 16.49 2.52
C LEU A 289 15.31 15.33 1.51
N GLU A 290 16.38 14.54 1.54
CA GLU A 290 16.60 13.44 0.61
C GLU A 290 15.52 12.35 0.76
N ASN A 291 15.01 11.85 -0.36
CA ASN A 291 13.93 10.85 -0.44
C ASN A 291 12.64 11.24 0.30
N TYR A 292 12.32 12.55 0.40
CA TYR A 292 11.13 13.00 1.13
C TYR A 292 9.82 12.40 0.58
N ILE A 293 9.73 12.10 -0.72
CA ILE A 293 8.54 11.48 -1.32
C ILE A 293 8.32 10.08 -0.74
N GLU A 294 9.36 9.25 -0.69
CA GLU A 294 9.31 7.92 -0.10
C GLU A 294 9.09 7.98 1.41
N LYS A 295 9.81 8.88 2.09
CA LYS A 295 9.70 9.08 3.54
C LYS A 295 8.31 9.58 3.97
N SER A 296 7.60 10.32 3.12
CA SER A 296 6.23 10.79 3.36
C SER A 296 5.15 9.84 2.84
N LEU A 297 5.53 8.62 2.42
CA LEU A 297 4.65 7.62 1.82
C LEU A 297 3.97 8.09 0.52
N GLY A 298 4.57 9.02 -0.22
CA GLY A 298 4.10 9.41 -1.55
C GLY A 298 4.49 8.40 -2.64
N LYS A 299 5.57 7.62 -2.42
CA LYS A 299 6.02 6.50 -3.25
C LYS A 299 6.60 5.37 -2.40
N MET A 300 6.42 4.14 -2.87
CA MET A 300 6.94 2.91 -2.26
C MET A 300 7.85 2.19 -3.23
N HIS A 301 8.48 1.13 -2.73
CA HIS A 301 9.32 0.26 -3.53
C HIS A 301 8.54 -0.25 -4.76
N PRO A 302 9.10 -0.13 -5.98
CA PRO A 302 8.35 -0.35 -7.21
C PRO A 302 8.02 -1.82 -7.50
N THR A 303 8.57 -2.75 -6.72
CA THR A 303 8.35 -4.19 -6.85
C THR A 303 7.79 -4.79 -5.54
N PRO A 304 7.16 -5.98 -5.62
CA PRO A 304 6.65 -6.69 -4.44
C PRO A 304 7.69 -7.12 -3.40
N PHE A 305 8.98 -7.06 -3.74
CA PHE A 305 10.06 -7.63 -2.91
C PHE A 305 11.02 -6.53 -2.43
N PRO A 306 10.60 -5.65 -1.50
CA PRO A 306 11.57 -4.80 -0.81
C PRO A 306 12.51 -5.65 0.04
N GLU A 307 13.78 -5.26 0.10
CA GLU A 307 14.74 -5.83 1.04
C GLU A 307 14.52 -5.24 2.45
N PHE A 308 15.02 -5.91 3.50
CA PHE A 308 14.83 -5.45 4.88
C PHE A 308 15.38 -4.03 5.15
N ASN A 309 16.35 -3.58 4.35
CA ASN A 309 16.98 -2.27 4.43
C ASN A 309 16.42 -1.24 3.42
N THR A 310 15.41 -1.58 2.62
CA THR A 310 14.85 -0.68 1.59
C THR A 310 14.38 0.66 2.16
N TYR A 311 13.85 0.68 3.38
CA TYR A 311 13.39 1.87 4.09
C TYR A 311 14.34 2.32 5.21
N MET A 312 15.61 1.92 5.11
CA MET A 312 16.68 2.36 6.00
C MET A 312 17.58 3.34 5.22
N TRP A 313 17.27 4.62 5.32
CA TRP A 313 18.03 5.67 4.66
C TRP A 313 19.28 6.05 5.45
N GLU A 314 20.34 6.45 4.73
CA GLU A 314 21.52 7.06 5.33
C GLU A 314 21.15 8.40 5.98
N THR A 315 21.84 8.73 7.07
CA THR A 315 21.70 10.04 7.70
C THR A 315 22.25 11.11 6.77
N GLN A 316 21.40 12.07 6.41
CA GLN A 316 21.80 13.23 5.64
C GLN A 316 22.60 14.21 6.50
N ASP A 317 23.62 14.84 5.91
CA ASP A 317 24.44 15.85 6.58
C ASP A 317 23.61 17.05 7.06
N PHE A 318 24.05 17.65 8.18
CA PHE A 318 23.45 18.85 8.72
C PHE A 318 23.60 20.06 7.80
N ILE A 319 22.58 20.90 7.77
CA ILE A 319 22.59 22.17 7.04
C ILE A 319 23.11 23.25 7.99
N LYS A 320 24.21 23.91 7.60
CA LYS A 320 24.91 24.90 8.44
C LYS A 320 24.22 26.26 8.48
N ASP A 321 23.63 26.66 7.36
CA ASP A 321 22.98 27.96 7.24
C ASP A 321 21.51 27.84 7.66
N GLU A 322 21.18 28.36 8.83
CA GLU A 322 19.83 28.35 9.37
C GLU A 322 18.83 29.12 8.49
N ASN A 323 19.29 30.05 7.64
CA ASN A 323 18.42 30.76 6.71
C ASN A 323 17.90 29.88 5.56
N MET A 324 18.44 28.66 5.42
CA MET A 324 17.97 27.65 4.47
C MET A 324 16.97 26.67 5.09
N LEU A 325 16.59 26.89 6.35
CA LEU A 325 15.71 26.04 7.14
C LEU A 325 14.42 26.81 7.48
N ILE A 326 13.31 26.08 7.59
CA ILE A 326 12.08 26.66 8.13
C ILE A 326 12.16 26.57 9.66
N SER A 327 12.30 27.71 10.33
CA SER A 327 12.34 27.76 11.80
C SER A 327 10.97 27.96 12.44
N GLU A 328 10.06 28.64 11.76
CA GLU A 328 8.73 28.97 12.27
C GLU A 328 7.68 28.72 11.20
N VAL A 329 6.60 28.04 11.59
CA VAL A 329 5.44 27.73 10.75
C VAL A 329 4.19 28.24 11.46
N HIS A 330 3.44 29.08 10.78
CA HIS A 330 2.18 29.62 11.28
C HIS A 330 1.02 28.90 10.62
N ASP A 331 0.16 28.30 11.45
CA ASP A 331 -1.14 27.83 10.99
C ASP A 331 -2.10 29.03 10.93
N ILE A 332 -2.47 29.40 9.72
CA ILE A 332 -3.36 30.52 9.38
C ILE A 332 -4.64 30.02 8.69
N SER A 333 -5.01 28.77 8.94
CA SER A 333 -6.19 28.11 8.36
C SER A 333 -7.47 28.91 8.56
N ASP A 334 -7.66 29.45 9.76
CA ASP A 334 -8.85 30.23 10.14
C ASP A 334 -8.97 31.58 9.40
N GLN A 335 -7.93 31.99 8.66
CA GLN A 335 -7.88 33.24 7.91
C GLN A 335 -8.25 33.07 6.43
N MET A 336 -8.48 31.83 5.98
CA MET A 336 -8.95 31.52 4.63
C MET A 336 -10.46 31.27 4.64
N ASP A 337 -11.18 31.96 3.75
CA ASP A 337 -12.62 31.71 3.59
C ASP A 337 -12.90 30.43 2.79
N ALA A 338 -14.17 29.98 2.77
CA ALA A 338 -14.59 28.77 2.06
C ALA A 338 -14.39 28.84 0.52
N ARG A 339 -14.13 30.02 -0.04
CA ARG A 339 -13.82 30.22 -1.47
C ARG A 339 -12.32 30.17 -1.74
N GLY A 340 -11.49 30.05 -0.70
CA GLY A 340 -10.04 30.04 -0.78
C GLY A 340 -9.40 31.43 -0.81
N LEU A 341 -10.13 32.48 -0.44
CA LEU A 341 -9.56 33.82 -0.27
C LEU A 341 -8.92 33.91 1.12
N LEU A 342 -7.58 33.98 1.15
CA LEU A 342 -6.82 34.22 2.37
C LEU A 342 -6.76 35.73 2.63
N THR A 343 -7.12 36.17 3.84
CA THR A 343 -6.94 37.57 4.27
C THR A 343 -6.25 37.60 5.63
N VAL A 344 -5.05 38.18 5.67
CA VAL A 344 -4.22 38.28 6.88
C VAL A 344 -3.84 39.73 7.11
N GLU A 345 -4.09 40.22 8.31
CA GLU A 345 -3.73 41.59 8.72
C GLU A 345 -2.30 41.65 9.26
N ASP A 346 -1.64 42.79 9.10
CA ASP A 346 -0.35 43.10 9.72
C ASP A 346 0.76 42.05 9.49
N VAL A 347 0.85 41.49 8.27
CA VAL A 347 1.90 40.52 7.93
C VAL A 347 3.29 41.17 8.02
N PRO A 348 4.26 40.61 8.74
CA PRO A 348 5.58 41.22 8.86
C PRO A 348 6.30 41.39 7.52
N GLU A 349 7.06 42.46 7.35
CA GLU A 349 7.85 42.75 6.15
C GLU A 349 8.72 41.56 5.74
N GLY A 350 8.79 41.29 4.43
CA GLY A 350 9.56 40.21 3.81
C GLY A 350 8.69 39.27 2.98
N GLU A 351 9.33 38.34 2.28
CA GLU A 351 8.64 37.34 1.46
C GLU A 351 8.21 36.14 2.31
N TRP A 352 6.98 35.66 2.06
CA TRP A 352 6.38 34.53 2.75
C TRP A 352 5.91 33.49 1.73
N THR A 353 6.08 32.23 2.09
CA THR A 353 5.49 31.09 1.38
C THR A 353 4.22 30.67 2.10
N ILE A 354 3.11 30.63 1.37
CA ILE A 354 1.81 30.14 1.84
C ILE A 354 1.52 28.79 1.17
N LEU A 355 1.29 27.76 1.98
CA LEU A 355 0.85 26.45 1.53
C LEU A 355 -0.63 26.25 1.85
N ARG A 356 -1.48 26.10 0.83
CA ARG A 356 -2.85 25.59 1.01
C ARG A 356 -2.81 24.09 0.91
N MET A 357 -2.99 23.41 2.03
CA MET A 357 -2.84 21.97 2.18
C MET A 357 -4.18 21.28 2.41
N GLY A 358 -4.29 20.06 1.93
CA GLY A 358 -5.47 19.25 2.13
C GLY A 358 -5.27 17.83 1.68
N MET A 359 -6.33 17.05 1.80
CA MET A 359 -6.36 15.65 1.45
C MET A 359 -7.05 15.44 0.12
N THR A 360 -6.51 14.52 -0.69
CA THR A 360 -7.15 14.01 -1.91
C THR A 360 -7.07 12.48 -1.90
N PRO A 361 -8.00 11.74 -2.53
CA PRO A 361 -7.90 10.29 -2.65
C PRO A 361 -6.57 9.87 -3.27
N THR A 362 -6.07 8.72 -2.82
CA THR A 362 -4.87 8.08 -3.40
C THR A 362 -5.08 7.62 -4.84
N GLY A 363 -6.33 7.44 -5.24
CA GLY A 363 -6.74 6.92 -6.55
C GLY A 363 -6.73 5.39 -6.65
N THR A 364 -6.42 4.67 -5.56
CA THR A 364 -6.51 3.20 -5.54
C THR A 364 -7.95 2.74 -5.38
N GLU A 365 -8.33 1.70 -6.12
CA GLU A 365 -9.64 1.06 -6.11
C GLU A 365 -9.50 -0.44 -5.90
N ASN A 366 -10.57 -1.10 -5.45
CA ASN A 366 -10.61 -2.56 -5.38
C ASN A 366 -10.52 -3.20 -6.76
N SER A 367 -9.88 -4.36 -6.84
CA SER A 367 -9.62 -5.05 -8.11
C SER A 367 -9.38 -6.56 -7.91
N PRO A 368 -9.60 -7.38 -8.95
CA PRO A 368 -10.35 -7.11 -10.18
C PRO A 368 -11.84 -7.33 -9.95
N ALA A 369 -12.64 -6.28 -10.14
CA ALA A 369 -14.07 -6.28 -9.87
C ALA A 369 -14.86 -5.83 -11.09
N ALA A 370 -16.13 -6.26 -11.17
CA ALA A 370 -17.07 -5.78 -12.19
C ALA A 370 -17.22 -4.25 -12.07
N PRO A 371 -17.49 -3.50 -13.16
CA PRO A 371 -17.49 -2.04 -13.14
C PRO A 371 -18.34 -1.40 -12.03
N GLN A 372 -19.52 -1.96 -11.75
CA GLN A 372 -20.44 -1.54 -10.69
C GLN A 372 -19.95 -1.88 -9.28
N GLY A 373 -19.03 -2.83 -9.16
CA GLY A 373 -18.37 -3.25 -7.92
C GLY A 373 -17.13 -2.46 -7.56
N LYS A 374 -16.62 -1.65 -8.49
CA LYS A 374 -15.41 -0.86 -8.31
C LYS A 374 -15.70 0.45 -7.60
N GLY A 375 -14.73 0.88 -6.80
CA GLY A 375 -14.65 2.23 -6.27
C GLY A 375 -13.44 2.37 -5.36
N TYR A 376 -13.27 3.56 -4.79
CA TYR A 376 -12.11 3.86 -3.96
C TYR A 376 -11.93 2.87 -2.81
N GLU A 377 -10.68 2.57 -2.51
CA GLU A 377 -10.31 1.88 -1.30
C GLU A 377 -10.64 2.71 -0.06
N ILE A 378 -11.34 2.11 0.91
CA ILE A 378 -11.72 2.78 2.17
C ILE A 378 -10.48 3.25 2.94
N ASP A 379 -10.57 4.41 3.60
CA ASP A 379 -9.53 4.91 4.50
C ASP A 379 -9.16 3.85 5.55
N LYS A 380 -7.89 3.43 5.54
CA LYS A 380 -7.35 2.37 6.38
C LYS A 380 -6.93 2.87 7.77
N ALA A 381 -7.10 4.16 8.07
CA ALA A 381 -6.72 4.76 9.35
C ALA A 381 -7.94 5.16 10.21
N SER A 382 -9.10 4.53 9.98
CA SER A 382 -10.33 4.79 10.74
C SER A 382 -11.16 3.51 10.94
N SER A 383 -11.36 3.12 12.20
CA SER A 383 -12.23 2.00 12.57
C SER A 383 -13.71 2.26 12.29
N GLU A 384 -14.13 3.53 12.33
CA GLU A 384 -15.48 3.94 11.93
C GLU A 384 -15.71 3.70 10.44
N LEU A 385 -14.71 4.01 9.60
CA LEU A 385 -14.79 3.79 8.16
C LEU A 385 -14.65 2.30 7.80
N ALA A 386 -13.83 1.54 8.52
CA ALA A 386 -13.80 0.07 8.40
C ALA A 386 -15.16 -0.55 8.73
N ARG A 387 -15.83 -0.07 9.78
CA ARG A 387 -17.21 -0.46 10.13
C ARG A 387 -18.19 -0.08 9.03
N PHE A 388 -18.13 1.15 8.53
CA PHE A 388 -18.98 1.61 7.43
C PHE A 388 -18.82 0.69 6.20
N HIS A 389 -17.59 0.37 5.80
CA HIS A 389 -17.32 -0.55 4.69
C HIS A 389 -17.97 -1.93 4.90
N PHE A 390 -17.78 -2.52 6.09
CA PHE A 390 -18.45 -3.79 6.46
C PHE A 390 -19.98 -3.69 6.34
N GLU A 391 -20.56 -2.57 6.79
CA GLU A 391 -22.00 -2.34 6.75
C GLU A 391 -22.57 -2.21 5.33
N GLN A 392 -21.81 -1.64 4.40
CA GLN A 392 -22.26 -1.44 3.02
C GLN A 392 -22.24 -2.72 2.17
N TYR A 393 -21.49 -3.74 2.57
CA TYR A 393 -21.35 -4.98 1.79
C TYR A 393 -21.76 -6.22 2.59
N MET A 394 -20.99 -6.58 3.62
CA MET A 394 -21.19 -7.83 4.36
C MET A 394 -22.45 -7.81 5.20
N LEU A 395 -22.78 -6.69 5.85
CA LEU A 395 -24.01 -6.60 6.61
C LEU A 395 -25.25 -6.68 5.70
N GLU A 396 -25.16 -6.18 4.47
CA GLU A 396 -26.23 -6.33 3.49
C GLU A 396 -26.45 -7.80 3.12
N LEU A 397 -25.40 -8.61 2.99
CA LEU A 397 -25.53 -10.05 2.84
C LEU A 397 -26.18 -10.70 4.07
N ILE A 398 -25.68 -10.38 5.27
CA ILE A 398 -26.16 -10.97 6.54
C ILE A 398 -27.67 -10.75 6.72
N LYS A 399 -28.18 -9.57 6.39
CA LYS A 399 -29.61 -9.25 6.46
C LYS A 399 -30.50 -10.11 5.55
N ARG A 400 -29.93 -10.72 4.52
CA ARG A 400 -30.64 -11.52 3.50
C ARG A 400 -30.59 -13.02 3.77
N ILE A 401 -29.67 -13.48 4.63
CA ILE A 401 -29.50 -14.89 4.96
C ILE A 401 -30.59 -15.32 5.96
N PRO A 402 -31.29 -16.46 5.74
CA PRO A 402 -32.20 -17.04 6.73
C PRO A 402 -31.51 -17.33 8.06
N GLU A 403 -32.19 -17.10 9.18
CA GLU A 403 -31.64 -17.28 10.52
C GLU A 403 -31.06 -18.68 10.75
N GLU A 404 -31.72 -19.71 10.20
CA GLU A 404 -31.28 -21.11 10.28
C GLU A 404 -29.94 -21.37 9.56
N SER A 405 -29.63 -20.60 8.51
CA SER A 405 -28.44 -20.76 7.69
C SER A 405 -27.27 -19.90 8.17
N MET A 406 -27.52 -18.87 8.97
CA MET A 406 -26.48 -17.98 9.52
C MET A 406 -25.31 -18.72 10.17
N PRO A 407 -25.48 -19.85 10.90
CA PRO A 407 -24.36 -20.59 11.46
C PRO A 407 -23.35 -21.12 10.43
N ALA A 408 -23.69 -21.23 9.15
CA ALA A 408 -22.75 -21.64 8.10
C ALA A 408 -21.83 -20.51 7.63
N LEU A 409 -22.25 -19.24 7.78
CA LEU A 409 -21.38 -18.09 7.50
C LEU A 409 -20.42 -17.87 8.68
N LYS A 410 -19.12 -18.04 8.44
CA LYS A 410 -18.09 -18.05 9.50
C LYS A 410 -16.99 -17.02 9.32
N TYR A 411 -16.64 -16.67 8.08
CA TYR A 411 -15.38 -15.97 7.82
C TYR A 411 -15.58 -14.71 6.98
N LEU A 412 -14.86 -13.66 7.37
CA LEU A 412 -14.64 -12.47 6.56
C LEU A 412 -13.18 -12.46 6.11
N ILE A 413 -12.93 -12.36 4.82
CA ILE A 413 -11.59 -12.46 4.24
C ILE A 413 -11.08 -11.06 3.92
N ALA A 414 -9.91 -10.74 4.46
CA ALA A 414 -9.09 -9.62 4.05
C ALA A 414 -7.80 -10.21 3.45
N ASP A 415 -7.71 -10.15 2.13
CA ASP A 415 -6.59 -10.73 1.37
C ASP A 415 -5.31 -9.90 1.51
N SER A 416 -4.24 -10.30 0.82
CA SER A 416 -2.97 -9.58 0.84
C SER A 416 -3.12 -8.10 0.49
N TYR A 417 -2.36 -7.26 1.19
CA TYR A 417 -2.47 -5.82 1.04
C TYR A 417 -1.72 -5.34 -0.21
N GLU A 418 -2.45 -4.84 -1.21
CA GLU A 418 -1.88 -4.39 -2.50
C GLU A 418 -2.24 -2.94 -2.86
N MET A 419 -2.78 -2.16 -1.92
CA MET A 419 -3.48 -0.92 -2.23
C MET A 419 -2.64 0.37 -2.10
N GLY A 420 -1.33 0.21 -1.90
CA GLY A 420 -0.43 1.32 -1.69
C GLY A 420 -0.64 2.03 -0.36
N SER A 421 -0.14 3.25 -0.25
CA SER A 421 -0.09 3.99 1.01
C SER A 421 -1.14 5.09 1.06
N GLN A 422 -1.49 5.44 2.28
CA GLN A 422 -2.03 6.75 2.64
C GLN A 422 -1.07 7.42 3.62
N ASN A 423 -1.20 8.73 3.81
CA ASN A 423 -0.35 9.43 4.78
C ASN A 423 -1.10 10.40 5.70
N TRP A 424 -2.43 10.51 5.57
CA TRP A 424 -3.25 11.36 6.42
C TRP A 424 -4.70 10.88 6.46
N THR A 425 -5.44 11.29 7.48
CA THR A 425 -6.87 11.01 7.67
C THR A 425 -7.49 12.05 8.63
N ASP A 426 -8.79 12.03 8.80
CA ASP A 426 -9.50 12.88 9.75
C ASP A 426 -9.07 12.58 11.20
N GLY A 427 -8.88 13.65 11.98
CA GLY A 427 -8.40 13.56 13.38
C GLY A 427 -6.95 13.07 13.55
N TYR A 428 -6.19 12.90 12.46
CA TYR A 428 -4.83 12.34 12.53
C TYR A 428 -3.89 13.20 13.39
N ALA A 429 -3.91 14.53 13.25
CA ALA A 429 -3.00 15.41 13.99
C ALA A 429 -3.15 15.29 15.51
N GLU A 430 -4.38 15.19 16.01
CA GLU A 430 -4.66 15.01 17.43
C GLU A 430 -4.13 13.67 17.95
N ARG A 431 -4.38 12.57 17.20
CA ARG A 431 -3.88 11.23 17.57
C ARG A 431 -2.36 11.16 17.51
N PHE A 432 -1.76 11.77 16.49
CA PHE A 432 -0.31 11.87 16.35
C PHE A 432 0.30 12.62 17.55
N GLN A 433 -0.24 13.79 17.89
CA GLN A 433 0.26 14.59 19.00
C GLN A 433 0.09 13.86 20.34
N ALA A 434 -1.02 13.17 20.55
CA ALA A 434 -1.24 12.36 21.75
C ALA A 434 -0.20 11.23 21.88
N LYS A 435 0.27 10.68 20.75
CA LYS A 435 1.20 9.56 20.70
C LYS A 435 2.67 9.97 20.80
N PHE A 436 3.08 11.00 20.07
CA PHE A 436 4.48 11.41 19.96
C PHE A 436 4.82 12.67 20.79
N GLY A 437 3.82 13.36 21.33
CA GLY A 437 4.00 14.46 22.27
C GLY A 437 4.31 15.82 21.63
N TYR A 438 4.17 15.95 20.31
CA TYR A 438 4.35 17.22 19.60
C TYR A 438 3.35 17.38 18.45
N ASP A 439 3.11 18.63 18.07
CA ASP A 439 2.18 19.01 17.01
C ASP A 439 2.78 18.70 15.62
N PRO A 440 2.19 17.79 14.83
CA PRO A 440 2.70 17.44 13.51
C PRO A 440 2.46 18.55 12.46
N VAL A 441 1.50 19.45 12.68
CA VAL A 441 1.12 20.49 11.70
C VAL A 441 2.31 21.38 11.37
N LYS A 442 3.14 21.68 12.38
CA LYS A 442 4.36 22.48 12.23
C LYS A 442 5.39 21.86 11.30
N PHE A 443 5.36 20.55 11.09
CA PHE A 443 6.30 19.83 10.25
C PHE A 443 5.74 19.48 8.86
N LEU A 444 4.47 19.81 8.58
CA LEU A 444 3.87 19.52 7.27
C LEU A 444 4.61 20.11 6.07
N PRO A 445 5.30 21.27 6.13
CA PRO A 445 6.12 21.73 5.00
C PRO A 445 7.18 20.72 4.54
N VAL A 446 7.57 19.76 5.38
CA VAL A 446 8.49 18.68 5.04
C VAL A 446 7.99 17.83 3.85
N ILE A 447 6.68 17.72 3.63
CA ILE A 447 6.14 16.97 2.48
C ILE A 447 6.46 17.64 1.13
N SER A 448 6.91 18.89 1.12
CA SER A 448 7.42 19.60 -0.07
C SER A 448 8.91 19.37 -0.33
N GLY A 449 9.58 18.66 0.59
CA GLY A 449 11.02 18.43 0.63
C GLY A 449 11.81 19.54 1.32
N ARG A 450 11.14 20.56 1.88
CA ARG A 450 11.78 21.58 2.72
C ARG A 450 12.17 20.98 4.08
N VAL A 451 13.20 21.55 4.70
CA VAL A 451 13.65 21.11 6.03
C VAL A 451 13.07 22.05 7.08
N VAL A 452 12.32 21.50 8.03
CA VAL A 452 11.75 22.22 9.18
C VAL A 452 12.57 21.91 10.41
N GLY A 453 13.00 22.96 11.13
CA GLY A 453 13.99 22.84 12.21
C GLY A 453 15.31 22.36 11.63
N SER A 454 15.66 21.11 11.88
CA SER A 454 16.85 20.44 11.38
C SER A 454 16.52 19.25 10.47
N VAL A 455 17.55 18.75 9.76
CA VAL A 455 17.46 17.50 8.98
C VAL A 455 16.99 16.34 9.87
N GLU A 456 17.54 16.25 11.07
CA GLU A 456 17.18 15.18 12.02
C GLU A 456 15.73 15.29 12.49
N GLU A 457 15.25 16.48 12.85
CA GLU A 457 13.86 16.67 13.28
C GLU A 457 12.87 16.38 12.14
N SER A 458 13.18 16.83 10.92
CA SER A 458 12.35 16.54 9.74
C SER A 458 12.31 15.05 9.42
N ASP A 459 13.44 14.34 9.49
CA ASP A 459 13.49 12.89 9.25
C ASP A 459 12.79 12.09 10.35
N ARG A 460 12.93 12.51 11.62
CA ARG A 460 12.19 11.92 12.74
C ARG A 460 10.69 12.11 12.59
N PHE A 461 10.25 13.31 12.18
CA PHE A 461 8.83 13.54 11.90
C PHE A 461 8.29 12.60 10.80
N LEU A 462 9.01 12.46 9.68
CA LEU A 462 8.56 11.53 8.65
C LEU A 462 8.61 10.07 9.11
N TRP A 463 9.55 9.70 10.00
CA TRP A 463 9.56 8.38 10.63
C TRP A 463 8.34 8.16 11.53
N ASP A 464 8.02 9.12 12.40
CA ASP A 464 6.86 9.08 13.29
C ASP A 464 5.56 9.03 12.47
N LEU A 465 5.48 9.77 11.35
CA LEU A 465 4.35 9.72 10.42
C LEU A 465 4.16 8.30 9.86
N ARG A 466 5.22 7.70 9.31
CA ARG A 466 5.17 6.32 8.79
C ARG A 466 4.79 5.33 9.89
N ARG A 467 5.35 5.49 11.09
CA ARG A 467 5.05 4.63 12.23
C ARG A 467 3.60 4.77 12.66
N SER A 468 3.04 5.98 12.68
CA SER A 468 1.64 6.19 13.02
C SER A 468 0.71 5.58 12.00
N VAL A 469 0.98 5.75 10.71
CA VAL A 469 0.18 5.14 9.64
C VAL A 469 0.20 3.61 9.74
N ALA A 470 1.36 3.00 9.98
CA ALA A 470 1.46 1.55 10.14
C ALA A 470 0.65 1.03 11.35
N ASP A 471 0.63 1.79 12.45
CA ASP A 471 -0.18 1.45 13.63
C ASP A 471 -1.68 1.61 13.34
N ASP A 472 -2.10 2.70 12.69
CA ASP A 472 -3.51 2.94 12.35
C ASP A 472 -4.04 1.85 11.39
N VAL A 473 -3.26 1.45 10.37
CA VAL A 473 -3.67 0.35 9.46
C VAL A 473 -3.85 -0.99 10.18
N ALA A 474 -3.03 -1.28 11.19
CA ALA A 474 -3.20 -2.48 12.01
C ALA A 474 -4.41 -2.37 12.95
N TYR A 475 -4.48 -1.32 13.76
CA TYR A 475 -5.44 -1.22 14.87
C TYR A 475 -6.81 -0.67 14.44
N GLU A 476 -6.83 0.36 13.60
CA GLU A 476 -8.07 1.00 13.16
C GLU A 476 -8.72 0.20 12.04
N TYR A 477 -7.97 -0.18 11.00
CA TYR A 477 -8.54 -0.95 9.89
C TYR A 477 -8.72 -2.42 10.20
N VAL A 478 -7.66 -3.21 10.39
CA VAL A 478 -7.82 -4.66 10.66
C VAL A 478 -8.55 -4.89 11.97
N GLY A 479 -8.15 -4.19 13.03
CA GLY A 479 -8.81 -4.29 14.33
C GLY A 479 -10.27 -3.84 14.30
N GLY A 480 -10.59 -2.77 13.57
CA GLY A 480 -11.96 -2.30 13.36
C GLY A 480 -12.82 -3.26 12.55
N LEU A 481 -12.28 -3.78 11.43
CA LEU A 481 -12.94 -4.78 10.59
C LEU A 481 -13.21 -6.08 11.36
N ARG A 482 -12.21 -6.55 12.13
CA ARG A 482 -12.36 -7.69 13.06
C ARG A 482 -13.48 -7.45 14.06
N LYS A 483 -13.52 -6.27 14.67
CA LYS A 483 -14.56 -5.93 15.66
C LYS A 483 -15.95 -5.97 15.01
N ALA A 484 -16.10 -5.34 13.84
CA ALA A 484 -17.36 -5.33 13.11
C ALA A 484 -17.82 -6.75 12.72
N ALA A 485 -16.90 -7.59 12.22
CA ALA A 485 -17.17 -8.98 11.85
C ALA A 485 -17.60 -9.84 13.06
N ASN A 486 -16.90 -9.73 14.18
CA ASN A 486 -17.16 -10.53 15.37
C ASN A 486 -18.52 -10.25 16.02
N GLU A 487 -19.08 -9.04 15.87
CA GLU A 487 -20.44 -8.72 16.33
C GLU A 487 -21.51 -9.61 15.68
N TYR A 488 -21.23 -10.17 14.49
CA TYR A 488 -22.11 -11.08 13.77
C TYR A 488 -21.60 -12.53 13.77
N GLY A 489 -20.66 -12.85 14.68
CA GLY A 489 -20.11 -14.20 14.83
C GLY A 489 -19.11 -14.62 13.75
N LEU A 490 -18.64 -13.67 12.92
CA LEU A 490 -17.66 -13.92 11.87
C LEU A 490 -16.24 -13.72 12.40
N LYS A 491 -15.32 -14.58 11.96
CA LYS A 491 -13.88 -14.43 12.21
C LYS A 491 -13.19 -13.81 11.01
N THR A 492 -12.31 -12.85 11.25
CA THR A 492 -11.48 -12.28 10.19
C THR A 492 -10.29 -13.19 9.88
N TRP A 493 -10.21 -13.67 8.65
CA TRP A 493 -9.06 -14.36 8.07
C TRP A 493 -8.25 -13.34 7.25
N LEU A 494 -6.95 -13.24 7.55
CA LEU A 494 -6.10 -12.16 7.05
C LEU A 494 -4.78 -12.69 6.50
N GLU A 495 -4.44 -12.31 5.27
CA GLU A 495 -3.07 -12.36 4.78
C GLU A 495 -2.30 -11.13 5.26
N ASN A 496 -1.32 -11.34 6.15
CA ASN A 496 -0.75 -10.24 6.94
C ASN A 496 0.48 -9.55 6.33
N TYR A 497 0.82 -9.90 5.10
CA TYR A 497 1.91 -9.29 4.35
C TYR A 497 1.32 -8.33 3.31
N GLY A 498 2.17 -7.45 2.80
CA GLY A 498 1.83 -6.56 1.70
C GLY A 498 2.79 -6.76 0.55
N HIS A 499 2.28 -6.66 -0.66
CA HIS A 499 3.10 -6.51 -1.86
C HIS A 499 3.30 -5.03 -2.17
N TRP A 500 4.03 -4.72 -3.25
CA TRP A 500 4.27 -3.36 -3.73
C TRP A 500 4.99 -2.43 -2.74
N GLY A 501 5.67 -3.03 -1.77
CA GLY A 501 6.57 -2.34 -0.86
C GLY A 501 5.90 -1.48 0.19
N TYR A 502 4.59 -1.59 0.45
CA TYR A 502 3.97 -0.82 1.53
C TYR A 502 4.72 -1.07 2.86
N PRO A 503 5.28 -0.04 3.53
CA PRO A 503 6.08 -0.21 4.75
C PRO A 503 5.19 -0.41 5.99
N GLY A 504 4.26 -1.37 5.92
CA GLY A 504 3.48 -1.83 7.06
C GLY A 504 4.31 -2.67 8.02
N GLU A 505 3.80 -2.89 9.23
CA GLU A 505 4.41 -3.80 10.20
C GLU A 505 3.56 -5.08 10.27
N PHE A 506 4.04 -6.12 9.60
CA PHE A 506 3.26 -7.35 9.33
C PHE A 506 2.89 -8.12 10.61
N LEU A 507 3.67 -8.01 11.69
CA LEU A 507 3.38 -8.72 12.93
C LEU A 507 2.14 -8.15 13.61
N MET A 508 2.11 -6.85 13.86
CA MET A 508 0.97 -6.15 14.48
C MET A 508 -0.26 -6.22 13.60
N TYR A 509 -0.09 -6.06 12.28
CA TYR A 509 -1.17 -6.19 11.31
C TYR A 509 -1.82 -7.58 11.41
N GLY A 510 -1.01 -8.65 11.36
CA GLY A 510 -1.48 -10.03 11.58
C GLY A 510 -2.03 -10.29 12.99
N GLY A 511 -1.49 -9.61 14.01
CA GLY A 511 -1.94 -9.69 15.40
C GLY A 511 -3.36 -9.18 15.61
N GLN A 512 -3.84 -8.27 14.76
CA GLN A 512 -5.19 -7.71 14.85
C GLN A 512 -6.28 -8.54 14.15
N SER A 513 -5.96 -9.62 13.44
CA SER A 513 -6.98 -10.54 12.89
C SER A 513 -7.44 -11.59 13.92
N ASP A 514 -8.41 -12.44 13.55
CA ASP A 514 -8.70 -13.68 14.29
C ASP A 514 -7.79 -14.81 13.79
N LEU A 515 -7.78 -15.03 12.48
CA LEU A 515 -6.98 -16.02 11.76
C LEU A 515 -5.95 -15.32 10.87
N VAL A 516 -4.75 -15.88 10.78
CA VAL A 516 -3.67 -15.33 9.96
C VAL A 516 -3.23 -16.33 8.89
N ALA A 517 -2.83 -15.79 7.75
CA ALA A 517 -2.46 -16.54 6.58
C ALA A 517 -1.20 -16.00 5.91
N GLY A 518 -0.38 -16.92 5.42
CA GLY A 518 0.65 -16.66 4.42
C GLY A 518 0.11 -17.01 3.02
N GLU A 519 1.02 -17.07 2.06
CA GLU A 519 0.76 -17.60 0.72
C GLU A 519 2.01 -18.34 0.25
N PHE A 520 1.84 -19.27 -0.68
CA PHE A 520 2.93 -19.72 -1.50
C PHE A 520 2.46 -20.20 -2.88
N TRP A 521 3.26 -19.87 -3.88
CA TRP A 521 3.04 -20.36 -5.23
C TRP A 521 3.62 -21.76 -5.37
N ASN A 522 3.02 -22.54 -6.27
CA ASN A 522 3.44 -23.92 -6.54
C ASN A 522 4.91 -24.01 -6.99
N GLU A 523 5.42 -22.96 -7.62
CA GLU A 523 6.77 -22.86 -8.19
C GLU A 523 7.38 -21.48 -7.88
N GLY A 524 8.71 -21.37 -7.92
CA GLY A 524 9.42 -20.11 -7.68
C GLY A 524 9.73 -19.86 -6.19
N SER A 525 9.99 -18.59 -5.86
CA SER A 525 10.31 -18.13 -4.49
C SER A 525 9.17 -17.35 -3.83
N LEU A 526 8.02 -17.20 -4.51
CA LEU A 526 6.82 -16.59 -3.92
C LEU A 526 6.31 -17.49 -2.80
N GLY A 527 6.24 -16.93 -1.60
CA GLY A 527 5.87 -17.60 -0.36
C GLY A 527 6.98 -17.64 0.70
N ASP A 528 8.23 -17.35 0.33
CA ASP A 528 9.37 -17.43 1.25
C ASP A 528 9.24 -16.41 2.40
N ILE A 529 8.69 -15.22 2.13
CA ILE A 529 8.47 -14.17 3.14
C ILE A 529 7.06 -14.27 3.73
N GLU A 530 6.07 -14.58 2.90
CA GLU A 530 4.65 -14.60 3.22
C GLU A 530 4.34 -15.67 4.27
N CYS A 531 4.78 -16.91 4.04
CA CYS A 531 4.64 -18.00 5.02
C CYS A 531 5.36 -17.68 6.33
N LYS A 532 6.53 -17.01 6.26
CA LYS A 532 7.29 -16.66 7.45
C LYS A 532 6.68 -15.52 8.25
N SER A 533 6.10 -14.55 7.57
CA SER A 533 5.40 -13.41 8.17
C SER A 533 4.16 -13.88 8.92
N ALA A 534 3.38 -14.78 8.32
CA ALA A 534 2.18 -15.35 8.93
C ALA A 534 2.49 -16.22 10.15
N SER A 535 3.44 -17.16 10.02
CA SER A 535 3.85 -18.02 11.13
C SER A 535 4.48 -17.26 12.28
N SER A 536 5.26 -16.20 11.99
CA SER A 536 5.84 -15.34 13.02
C SER A 536 4.75 -14.58 13.78
N ALA A 537 3.77 -14.00 13.08
CA ALA A 537 2.62 -13.35 13.72
C ALA A 537 1.80 -14.36 14.54
N ALA A 538 1.53 -15.54 14.00
CA ALA A 538 0.79 -16.59 14.71
C ALA A 538 1.48 -17.00 16.01
N HIS A 539 2.78 -17.27 15.98
CA HIS A 539 3.53 -17.65 17.17
C HIS A 539 3.63 -16.51 18.20
N MET A 540 3.83 -15.26 17.75
CA MET A 540 3.94 -14.10 18.63
C MET A 540 2.63 -13.81 19.36
N TYR A 541 1.50 -13.90 18.66
CA TYR A 541 0.17 -13.57 19.19
C TYR A 541 -0.63 -14.79 19.66
N GLY A 542 -0.03 -15.98 19.68
CA GLY A 542 -0.64 -17.21 20.21
C GLY A 542 -1.79 -17.76 19.37
N LYS A 543 -1.77 -17.56 18.05
CA LYS A 543 -2.79 -18.07 17.13
C LYS A 543 -2.52 -19.56 16.85
N PRO A 544 -3.49 -20.46 17.09
CA PRO A 544 -3.26 -21.90 16.95
C PRO A 544 -3.26 -22.38 15.49
N ILE A 545 -3.89 -21.61 14.60
CA ILE A 545 -4.00 -21.92 13.18
C ILE A 545 -3.23 -20.86 12.40
N THR A 546 -2.30 -21.32 11.56
CA THR A 546 -1.56 -20.51 10.59
C THR A 546 -1.88 -21.07 9.21
N SER A 547 -2.71 -20.34 8.47
CA SER A 547 -3.12 -20.75 7.13
C SER A 547 -2.08 -20.37 6.09
N ALA A 548 -2.17 -20.96 4.90
CA ALA A 548 -1.59 -20.37 3.71
C ALA A 548 -2.55 -20.49 2.52
N GLU A 549 -2.67 -19.43 1.71
CA GLU A 549 -3.08 -19.56 0.31
C GLU A 549 -2.08 -20.48 -0.38
N ALA A 550 -2.55 -21.65 -0.81
CA ALA A 550 -1.71 -22.78 -1.14
C ALA A 550 -1.81 -23.15 -2.62
N PHE A 551 -0.65 -23.30 -3.25
CA PHE A 551 -0.47 -23.81 -4.62
C PHE A 551 -0.93 -22.86 -5.73
N THR A 552 -0.95 -21.56 -5.46
CA THR A 552 -1.16 -20.52 -6.48
C THR A 552 -0.24 -20.76 -7.66
N ALA A 553 -0.81 -20.70 -8.86
CA ALA A 553 -0.11 -21.10 -10.06
C ALA A 553 -0.58 -20.31 -11.26
N SER A 554 0.36 -19.98 -12.14
CA SER A 554 0.09 -19.36 -13.43
C SER A 554 0.75 -20.18 -14.53
N GLN A 555 0.24 -20.04 -15.76
CA GLN A 555 0.70 -20.74 -16.96
C GLN A 555 0.57 -22.28 -16.86
N ASN A 556 0.95 -23.00 -17.92
CA ASN A 556 0.97 -24.47 -17.96
C ASN A 556 -0.34 -25.12 -17.44
N ALA A 557 -1.48 -24.62 -17.93
CA ALA A 557 -2.80 -25.10 -17.54
C ALA A 557 -2.91 -26.64 -17.69
N TYR A 558 -3.56 -27.29 -16.72
CA TYR A 558 -3.83 -28.74 -16.69
C TYR A 558 -2.60 -29.66 -16.64
N MET A 559 -1.41 -29.14 -16.33
CA MET A 559 -0.18 -29.96 -16.24
C MET A 559 0.17 -30.39 -14.80
N ARG A 560 -0.44 -29.79 -13.79
CA ARG A 560 -0.10 -30.00 -12.37
C ARG A 560 -0.94 -31.11 -11.75
N HIS A 561 -0.32 -31.91 -10.89
CA HIS A 561 -0.97 -33.01 -10.16
C HIS A 561 -0.35 -33.17 -8.77
N PRO A 562 -1.01 -33.85 -7.80
CA PRO A 562 -0.61 -33.84 -6.39
C PRO A 562 0.85 -34.21 -6.10
N ALA A 563 1.45 -35.12 -6.88
CA ALA A 563 2.86 -35.48 -6.71
C ALA A 563 3.83 -34.32 -6.99
N MET A 564 3.46 -33.39 -7.89
CA MET A 564 4.24 -32.16 -8.12
C MET A 564 4.08 -31.16 -6.98
N LEU A 565 2.88 -31.07 -6.41
CA LEU A 565 2.56 -30.13 -5.33
C LEU A 565 3.27 -30.50 -4.01
N LYS A 566 3.48 -31.81 -3.78
CA LYS A 566 3.95 -32.36 -2.51
C LYS A 566 5.21 -31.67 -1.98
N LYS A 567 6.23 -31.45 -2.82
CA LYS A 567 7.50 -30.89 -2.35
C LYS A 567 7.34 -29.46 -1.80
N ARG A 568 6.58 -28.61 -2.50
CA ARG A 568 6.36 -27.22 -2.07
C ARG A 568 5.42 -27.16 -0.86
N GLY A 569 4.39 -28.01 -0.83
CA GLY A 569 3.53 -28.17 0.35
C GLY A 569 4.30 -28.64 1.58
N ASP A 570 5.11 -29.70 1.47
CA ASP A 570 5.94 -30.16 2.59
C ASP A 570 6.84 -29.04 3.13
N TRP A 571 7.40 -28.21 2.24
CA TRP A 571 8.24 -27.08 2.62
C TRP A 571 7.48 -26.01 3.41
N CYS A 572 6.28 -25.59 3.01
CA CYS A 572 5.58 -24.53 3.74
C CYS A 572 5.20 -24.95 5.17
N TRP A 573 4.96 -26.25 5.43
CA TRP A 573 4.82 -26.76 6.80
C TRP A 573 6.09 -26.54 7.63
N THR A 574 7.28 -26.62 7.02
CA THR A 574 8.54 -26.33 7.72
C THR A 574 8.71 -24.84 8.04
N GLU A 575 7.99 -23.96 7.34
CA GLU A 575 7.99 -22.52 7.64
C GLU A 575 7.07 -22.14 8.81
N GLY A 576 6.21 -23.06 9.26
CA GLY A 576 5.30 -22.87 10.39
C GLY A 576 3.82 -22.83 10.00
N ILE A 577 3.49 -23.04 8.72
CA ILE A 577 2.11 -23.23 8.27
C ILE A 577 1.57 -24.56 8.81
N ASN A 578 0.31 -24.60 9.22
CA ASN A 578 -0.34 -25.82 9.70
C ASN A 578 -1.76 -26.04 9.14
N HIS A 579 -2.20 -25.18 8.22
CA HIS A 579 -3.52 -25.25 7.60
C HIS A 579 -3.44 -24.74 6.15
N TYR A 580 -4.07 -25.44 5.21
CA TYR A 580 -4.09 -25.04 3.80
C TYR A 580 -5.42 -24.43 3.41
N VAL A 581 -5.35 -23.36 2.64
CA VAL A 581 -6.46 -22.82 1.85
C VAL A 581 -6.06 -22.98 0.38
N LEU A 582 -6.63 -23.96 -0.31
CA LEU A 582 -6.24 -24.31 -1.67
C LEU A 582 -6.62 -23.20 -2.65
N HIS A 583 -5.66 -22.71 -3.41
CA HIS A 583 -5.84 -21.76 -4.51
C HIS A 583 -5.73 -22.49 -5.86
N LEU A 584 -6.82 -22.67 -6.61
CA LEU A 584 -8.20 -22.30 -6.30
C LEU A 584 -9.18 -23.30 -6.92
N TYR A 585 -10.44 -23.23 -6.50
CA TYR A 585 -11.58 -23.81 -7.20
C TYR A 585 -12.39 -22.68 -7.85
N ILE A 586 -12.74 -22.84 -9.12
CA ILE A 586 -13.53 -21.85 -9.87
C ILE A 586 -14.94 -22.37 -10.03
N GLN A 587 -15.92 -21.52 -9.70
CA GLN A 587 -17.33 -21.86 -9.85
C GLN A 587 -17.67 -22.21 -11.30
N GLN A 588 -18.33 -23.35 -11.47
CA GLN A 588 -18.72 -23.86 -12.78
C GLN A 588 -20.23 -23.68 -12.96
N PRO A 589 -20.70 -22.70 -13.77
CA PRO A 589 -22.12 -22.47 -13.96
C PRO A 589 -22.79 -23.56 -14.82
N ARG A 590 -22.00 -24.36 -15.54
CA ARG A 590 -22.42 -25.34 -16.54
C ARG A 590 -21.51 -26.58 -16.48
N ASP A 591 -22.01 -27.73 -16.94
CA ASP A 591 -21.32 -29.03 -16.87
C ASP A 591 -20.26 -29.23 -18.00
N GLU A 592 -19.63 -28.15 -18.46
CA GLU A 592 -18.58 -28.21 -19.49
C GLU A 592 -17.23 -28.59 -18.86
N ALA A 593 -16.44 -29.42 -19.56
CA ALA A 593 -15.12 -29.84 -19.10
C ALA A 593 -14.02 -29.31 -20.03
N PRO A 594 -12.92 -28.72 -19.52
CA PRO A 594 -12.63 -28.50 -18.09
C PRO A 594 -13.39 -27.32 -17.45
N GLY A 595 -14.21 -26.61 -18.22
CA GLY A 595 -15.04 -25.52 -17.72
C GLY A 595 -14.34 -24.15 -17.73
N ILE A 596 -14.83 -23.23 -16.91
CA ILE A 596 -14.24 -21.90 -16.68
C ILE A 596 -12.91 -22.06 -15.94
N ASN A 597 -11.89 -21.34 -16.39
CA ASN A 597 -10.59 -21.27 -15.75
C ASN A 597 -10.18 -19.82 -15.48
N ALA A 598 -9.31 -19.63 -14.50
CA ALA A 598 -8.68 -18.36 -14.23
C ALA A 598 -7.46 -18.28 -15.15
N TRP A 599 -7.51 -17.32 -16.07
CA TRP A 599 -6.42 -16.95 -16.99
C TRP A 599 -6.16 -17.93 -18.14
#